data_AF-A0A2P5DVD3-F1
#
_entry.id   AF-A0A2P5DVD3-F1
#
_cell.length_a   1.000
_cell.length_b   1.000
_cell.length_c   1.000
_cell.angle_alpha   90.00
_cell.angle_beta   90.00
_cell.angle_gamma   90.00
#
_symmetry.space_group_name_H-M   'P 1'
#
loop_
_entity.id
_entity.type
_entity.pdbx_description
1 polymer ?
#
loop_
_entity_poly.entity_id
_entity_poly.type
_entity_poly.pdbx_seq_one_letter_code
_entity_poly.pdbx_strand_id
1 'polypeptide(L)' 'MLASPAEGQCLYAYLAISKVAINAVLFVEEDGKQKPMFYTSHMLLDAETRY' A
#
# COMPACT_ATOMS: atom_id res chain seq x y z
N MET A 1 -13.62 -9.63 -1.42
CA MET A 1 -14.13 -8.58 -2.32
C MET A 1 -13.25 -7.37 -2.12
N LEU A 2 -12.43 -7.00 -3.11
CA LEU A 2 -11.63 -5.77 -3.05
C LEU A 2 -12.62 -4.61 -3.25
N ALA A 3 -12.78 -3.74 -2.26
CA ALA A 3 -13.64 -2.57 -2.41
C ALA A 3 -12.96 -1.57 -3.34
N SER A 4 -13.73 -0.97 -4.26
CA SER A 4 -13.25 0.14 -5.07
C SER A 4 -13.46 1.45 -4.29
N PRO A 5 -12.48 2.37 -4.27
CA PRO A 5 -12.63 3.60 -3.53
C PRO A 5 -13.70 4.49 -4.18
N ALA A 6 -14.45 5.22 -3.36
CA ALA A 6 -15.36 6.24 -3.85
C ALA A 6 -14.60 7.46 -4.36
N GLU A 7 -15.16 8.15 -5.34
CA GLU A 7 -14.57 9.39 -5.87
C GLU A 7 -14.51 10.46 -4.74
N GLY A 8 -13.34 11.08 -4.57
CA GLY A 8 -13.09 12.05 -3.50
C GLY A 8 -12.74 11.45 -2.12
N GLN A 9 -12.66 10.12 -1.99
CA GLN A 9 -12.29 9.46 -0.73
C GLN A 9 -10.77 9.52 -0.49
N CYS A 10 -10.36 9.93 0.72
CA CYS A 10 -8.95 9.86 1.12
C CYS A 10 -8.53 8.41 1.36
N LEU A 11 -7.45 8.02 0.70
CA LEU A 11 -6.82 6.72 0.85
C LEU A 11 -5.46 6.90 1.52
N TYR A 12 -5.14 5.98 2.42
CA TYR A 12 -3.89 5.96 3.13
C TYR A 12 -3.07 4.75 2.69
N ALA A 13 -1.75 4.90 2.67
CA ALA A 13 -0.83 3.84 2.32
C ALA A 13 0.16 3.60 3.47
N TYR A 14 0.27 2.34 3.89
CA TYR A 14 1.44 1.90 4.65
C TYR A 14 2.49 1.36 3.68
N LEU A 15 3.70 1.90 3.76
CA LEU A 15 4.86 1.43 3.03
C LEU A 15 5.77 0.65 3.98
N ALA A 16 6.10 -0.58 3.60
CA ALA A 16 7.07 -1.41 4.31
C ALA A 16 8.18 -1.81 3.33
N ILE A 17 9.42 -1.55 3.72
CA ILE A 17 10.59 -1.81 2.88
C ILE A 17 11.35 -3.00 3.46
N SER A 18 11.79 -3.89 2.59
CA SER A 18 12.75 -4.96 2.87
C SER A 18 13.95 -4.84 1.94
N LYS A 19 14.98 -5.66 2.16
CA LYS A 19 16.18 -5.67 1.30
C LYS A 19 15.90 -6.01 -0.18
N VAL A 20 14.76 -6.63 -0.46
CA VAL A 20 14.46 -7.22 -1.78
C VAL A 20 13.14 -6.71 -2.37
N ALA A 21 12.34 -5.95 -1.61
CA ALA A 21 11.03 -5.51 -2.05
C ALA A 21 10.49 -4.35 -1.21
N ILE A 22 9.68 -3.51 -1.86
CA ILE A 22 8.79 -2.53 -1.24
C ILE A 22 7.37 -3.10 -1.29
N ASN A 23 6.74 -3.18 -0.13
CA ASN A 23 5.35 -3.57 0.02
C ASN A 23 4.52 -2.34 0.35
N ALA A 24 3.35 -2.21 -0.27
CA ALA A 24 2.40 -1.15 0.02
C ALA A 24 1.02 -1.76 0.31
N VAL A 25 0.39 -1.29 1.38
CA VAL A 25 -1.00 -1.60 1.70
C VAL A 25 -1.80 -0.33 1.64
N LEU A 26 -2.77 -0.29 0.73
CA LEU A 26 -3.74 0.78 0.64
C LEU A 26 -4.92 0.45 1.56
N PHE A 27 -5.32 1.41 2.38
CA PHE A 27 -6.47 1.28 3.26
C PHE A 27 -7.31 2.56 3.28
N VAL A 28 -8.58 2.39 3.61
CA VAL A 28 -9.50 3.49 3.91
C VAL A 28 -9.67 3.53 5.42
N GLU A 29 -9.72 4.73 5.97
CA GLU A 29 -10.19 4.93 7.34
C GLU A 29 -11.67 5.31 7.33
N GLU A 30 -12.54 4.43 7.84
CA GLU A 30 -13.96 4.67 8.01
C GLU A 30 -14.32 4.44 9.47
N ASP A 31 -14.94 5.43 10.12
CA ASP A 31 -15.36 5.36 11.53
C ASP A 31 -14.24 4.94 12.49
N GLY A 32 -13.01 5.42 12.25
CA GLY A 32 -11.82 5.08 13.04
C GLY A 32 -11.34 3.64 12.85
N LYS A 33 -11.85 2.90 11.86
CA LYS A 33 -11.39 1.56 11.49
C LYS A 33 -10.63 1.60 10.17
N GLN A 34 -9.44 1.02 10.17
CA GLN A 34 -8.65 0.83 8.96
C GLN A 34 -9.13 -0.42 8.22
N LYS A 35 -9.65 -0.22 7.00
CA LYS A 35 -10.09 -1.29 6.12
C LYS A 35 -9.10 -1.42 4.95
N PRO A 36 -8.34 -2.52 4.86
CA PRO A 36 -7.41 -2.72 3.75
C PRO A 36 -8.18 -2.92 2.44
N MET A 37 -7.75 -2.20 1.41
CA MET A 37 -8.36 -2.15 0.09
C MET A 37 -7.53 -2.89 -0.95
N PHE A 38 -6.20 -2.69 -0.90
CA PHE A 38 -5.29 -3.22 -1.90
C PHE A 38 -3.93 -3.56 -1.29
N TYR A 39 -3.34 -4.64 -1.77
CA TYR A 39 -1.97 -5.04 -1.44
C TYR A 39 -1.15 -5.05 -2.72
N THR A 40 -0.01 -4.38 -2.72
CA THR A 40 0.96 -4.47 -3.82
C THR A 40 2.36 -4.68 -3.27
N SER A 41 3.18 -5.40 -4.02
CA SER A 41 4.58 -5.68 -3.71
C SER A 41 5.40 -5.48 -4.98
N HIS A 42 6.42 -4.64 -4.89
CA HIS A 42 7.37 -4.41 -5.97
C HIS A 42 8.75 -4.92 -5.51
N MET A 43 9.29 -5.91 -6.21
CA MET A 43 10.65 -6.38 -5.94
C MET A 43 11.64 -5.31 -6.38
N LEU A 44 12.56 -4.98 -5.49
CA LEU A 44 13.67 -4.08 -5.80
C LEU A 44 14.69 -4.90 -6.58
N LEU A 45 14.88 -4.55 -7.85
CA LEU A 45 15.93 -5.15 -8.67
C LEU A 45 17.28 -4.59 -8.22
N ASP A 46 18.37 -5.34 -8.45
CA ASP A 46 19.71 -5.06 -7.90
C ASP A 46 20.21 -3.60 -8.07
N ALA A 47 19.70 -2.88 -9.07
CA ALA A 47 20.02 -1.47 -9.32
C ALA A 47 19.41 -0.47 -8.32
N GLU A 48 18.34 -0.85 -7.60
CA GLU A 48 17.56 0.02 -6.71
C GLU A 48 17.94 -0.11 -5.23
N THR A 49 18.79 -1.07 -4.88
CA THR A 49 19.25 -1.30 -3.49
C THR A 49 20.33 -0.30 -3.01
N ARG A 50 20.72 0.66 -3.86
CA ARG A 50 21.87 1.56 -3.65
C ARG A 50 21.53 2.99 -3.25
N TYR A 51 20.26 3.32 -3.04
CA TYR A 51 19.80 4.64 -2.61
C TYR A 51 19.07 4.59 -1.27
#